data_AF-A0A925RIN6-F1
#
_entry.id   AF-A0A925RIN6-F1
#
_cell.length_a   1.000
_cell.length_b   1.000
_cell.length_c   1.000
_cell.angle_alpha   90.00
_cell.angle_beta   90.00
_cell.angle_gamma   90.00
#
_symmetry.space_group_name_H-M   'P 1'
#
loop_
_entity.id
_entity.type
_entity.pdbx_description
1 polymer ?
#
loop_
_entity_poly.entity_id
_entity_poly.type
_entity_poly.pdbx_seq_one_letter_code
_entity_poly.pdbx_strand_id
1 'polypeptide(L)'
;MDRHLPVVGNPAPVDLDDHLRLTPAELEDEIRRLKRERNAVILAHYYQEDELQDLADHVGDSLQLSQAAAKTQADVIAFCGVNFMAETAKILNPHKIVVVPDADAGCSLADGCPAPVFERWLEKYPGHTVVSYINCSAEVKALS
;
A
#
# COMPACT_ATOMS: atom_id res chain seq x y z
N MET A 1 -23.49 -4.16 -14.57
CA MET A 1 -22.34 -4.93 -15.11
C MET A 1 -21.23 -4.76 -14.09
N ASP A 2 -21.23 -5.62 -13.07
CA ASP A 2 -20.22 -5.60 -12.00
C ASP A 2 -18.86 -6.00 -12.55
N ARG A 3 -17.97 -5.02 -12.68
CA ARG A 3 -16.54 -5.26 -12.92
C ARG A 3 -15.82 -5.27 -11.58
N HIS A 4 -16.10 -6.27 -10.76
CA HIS A 4 -15.17 -6.61 -9.69
C HIS A 4 -13.92 -7.19 -10.36
N LEU A 5 -12.83 -6.42 -10.31
CA LEU A 5 -11.49 -6.95 -10.60
C LEU A 5 -11.25 -8.13 -9.64
N PRO A 6 -10.67 -9.25 -10.11
CA PRO A 6 -10.32 -10.34 -9.22
C PRO A 6 -9.23 -9.84 -8.26
N VAL A 7 -9.62 -9.52 -7.03
CA VAL A 7 -8.67 -9.46 -5.92
C VAL A 7 -8.12 -10.88 -5.80
N VAL A 8 -6.88 -11.06 -6.24
CA VAL A 8 -6.18 -12.33 -6.19
C VAL A 8 -6.13 -12.76 -4.74
N GLY A 9 -6.88 -13.83 -4.43
CA GLY A 9 -6.83 -14.60 -3.19
C GLY A 9 -6.98 -13.75 -1.94
N ASN A 10 -8.15 -13.79 -1.30
CA ASN A 10 -8.14 -13.69 0.15
C ASN A 10 -7.37 -14.93 0.61
N PRO A 11 -6.11 -14.83 1.10
CA PRO A 11 -5.51 -15.99 1.74
C PRO A 11 -6.48 -16.43 2.84
N ALA A 12 -6.62 -17.75 3.06
CA ALA A 12 -7.28 -18.21 4.27
C ALA A 12 -6.72 -17.41 5.45
N PRO A 13 -7.55 -16.99 6.43
CA PRO A 13 -7.06 -16.24 7.57
C PRO A 13 -5.81 -16.94 8.09
N VAL A 14 -4.68 -16.23 8.04
CA VAL A 14 -3.44 -16.73 8.63
C VAL A 14 -3.79 -16.87 10.10
N ASP A 15 -3.73 -18.10 10.60
CA ASP A 15 -3.96 -18.37 12.00
C ASP A 15 -2.79 -17.75 12.79
N LEU A 16 -2.98 -16.49 13.19
CA LEU A 16 -1.96 -15.70 13.89
C LEU A 16 -1.62 -16.31 15.26
N ASP A 17 -2.43 -17.24 15.78
CA ASP A 17 -2.23 -17.87 17.08
C ASP A 17 -0.97 -18.74 17.16
N ASP A 18 -0.45 -19.27 16.05
CA ASP A 18 0.83 -19.99 16.04
C ASP A 18 2.04 -19.05 15.96
N HIS A 19 1.89 -17.86 15.36
CA HIS A 19 2.94 -16.83 15.30
C HIS A 19 3.00 -15.96 16.57
N LEU A 20 1.92 -15.91 17.34
CA LEU A 20 1.83 -15.27 18.67
C LEU A 20 2.68 -15.96 19.75
N ARG A 21 3.37 -17.05 19.42
CA ARG A 21 4.36 -17.73 20.29
C ARG A 21 5.81 -17.34 20.01
N LEU A 22 6.06 -16.55 18.98
CA LEU A 22 7.40 -16.12 18.59
C LEU A 22 7.83 -14.91 19.43
N THR A 23 9.06 -14.95 19.91
CA THR A 23 9.73 -13.77 20.45
C THR A 23 9.98 -12.74 19.35
N PRO A 24 10.22 -11.45 19.68
CA PRO A 24 10.52 -10.43 18.67
C PRO A 24 11.67 -10.80 17.72
N ALA A 25 12.73 -11.43 18.23
CA ALA A 25 13.85 -11.89 17.41
C ALA A 25 13.45 -13.01 16.44
N GLU A 26 12.62 -13.96 16.90
CA GLU A 26 12.11 -15.03 16.03
C GLU A 26 11.15 -14.49 14.96
N LEU A 27 10.37 -13.45 15.26
CA LEU A 27 9.56 -12.74 14.28
C LEU A 27 10.43 -12.03 13.23
N GLU A 28 11.50 -11.36 13.66
CA GLU A 28 12.42 -10.70 12.74
C GLU A 28 13.07 -11.71 11.77
N ASP A 29 13.56 -12.82 12.31
CA ASP A 29 14.15 -13.90 11.52
C ASP A 29 13.15 -14.51 10.52
N GLU A 30 11.90 -14.70 10.95
CA GLU A 30 10.84 -15.21 10.10
C GLU A 30 10.45 -14.24 8.98
N ILE A 31 10.37 -12.93 9.28
CA ILE A 31 10.15 -11.89 8.27
C ILE A 31 11.30 -11.89 7.26
N ARG A 32 12.56 -11.95 7.73
CA ARG A 32 13.74 -12.01 6.84
C ARG A 32 13.76 -13.30 6.00
N ARG A 33 13.27 -14.41 6.53
CA ARG A 33 13.12 -15.68 5.79
C ARG A 33 12.08 -15.55 4.69
N LEU A 34 10.87 -15.10 5.03
CA LEU A 34 9.77 -14.92 4.09
C LEU A 34 10.10 -13.87 3.02
N LYS A 35 10.79 -12.79 3.38
CA LYS A 35 11.25 -11.76 2.44
C LYS A 35 12.11 -12.38 1.33
N ARG A 36 13.05 -13.25 1.69
CA ARG A 36 13.92 -13.97 0.73
C ARG A 36 13.14 -14.98 -0.10
N GLU A 37 12.31 -15.81 0.53
CA GLU A 37 11.56 -16.86 -0.16
C GLU A 37 10.53 -16.34 -1.15
N ARG A 38 9.96 -15.17 -0.87
CA ARG A 38 8.97 -14.51 -1.72
C ARG A 38 9.57 -13.50 -2.69
N ASN A 39 10.89 -13.34 -2.70
CA ASN A 39 11.56 -12.25 -3.43
C ASN A 39 10.83 -10.92 -3.18
N ALA A 40 10.63 -10.58 -1.90
CA ALA A 40 9.85 -9.44 -1.48
C ALA A 40 10.73 -8.24 -1.15
N VAL A 41 10.17 -7.04 -1.33
CA VAL A 41 10.72 -5.79 -0.83
C VAL A 41 9.79 -5.23 0.25
N ILE A 42 10.36 -4.72 1.33
CA ILE A 42 9.63 -4.00 2.39
C ILE A 42 9.86 -2.50 2.20
N LEU A 43 8.76 -1.76 2.02
CA LEU A 43 8.74 -0.32 1.90
C LEU A 43 8.08 0.27 3.15
N ALA A 44 8.80 1.08 3.93
CA ALA A 44 8.28 1.65 5.17
C ALA A 44 8.21 3.17 5.11
N HIS A 45 7.06 3.72 5.50
CA HIS A 45 6.92 5.17 5.66
C HIS A 45 7.66 5.64 6.93
N TYR A 46 8.11 6.90 6.95
CA TYR A 46 8.75 7.54 8.12
C TYR A 46 7.94 7.51 9.42
N TYR A 47 6.66 7.14 9.37
CA TYR A 47 5.78 7.07 10.55
C TYR A 47 5.61 5.66 11.10
N GLN A 48 6.33 4.68 10.55
CA GLN A 48 6.36 3.32 11.10
C GLN A 48 7.28 3.26 12.32
N GLU A 49 7.04 2.31 13.21
CA GLU A 49 7.91 2.02 14.35
C GLU A 49 9.34 1.65 13.90
N ASP A 50 10.33 1.93 14.74
CA ASP A 50 11.76 1.79 14.40
C ASP A 50 12.11 0.35 13.98
N GLU A 51 11.51 -0.66 14.61
CA GLU A 51 11.76 -2.07 14.28
C GLU A 51 11.31 -2.42 12.86
N LEU A 52 10.26 -1.78 12.35
CA LEU A 52 9.80 -1.95 10.97
C LEU A 52 10.68 -1.19 9.98
N GLN A 53 11.23 -0.04 10.39
CA GLN A 53 12.19 0.70 9.58
C GLN A 53 13.51 -0.07 9.41
N ASP A 54 14.01 -0.71 10.48
CA ASP A 54 15.22 -1.54 10.45
C ASP A 54 15.08 -2.80 9.58
N LEU A 55 13.86 -3.30 9.39
CA LEU A 55 13.53 -4.42 8.51
C LEU A 55 13.37 -4.00 7.04
N ALA A 56 13.07 -2.73 6.79
CA ALA A 56 12.72 -2.21 5.47
C ALA A 56 13.93 -2.18 4.52
N ASP A 57 13.66 -2.42 3.24
CA ASP A 57 14.66 -2.21 2.19
C ASP A 57 14.74 -0.74 1.78
N HIS A 58 13.62 -0.02 1.94
CA HIS A 58 13.54 1.43 1.74
C HIS A 58 12.64 2.08 2.79
N VAL A 59 13.17 3.13 3.41
CA VAL A 59 12.44 4.03 4.29
C VAL A 59 12.32 5.40 3.62
N GLY A 60 11.13 5.98 3.57
CA GLY A 60 10.91 7.21 2.82
C GLY A 60 9.54 7.87 3.01
N ASP A 61 9.37 9.04 2.40
CA ASP A 61 8.07 9.68 2.21
C ASP A 61 7.26 9.02 1.08
N SER A 62 6.03 9.47 0.89
CA SER A 62 5.12 8.93 -0.13
C SER A 62 5.68 8.96 -1.56
N LEU A 63 6.45 9.99 -1.92
CA LEU A 63 7.02 10.11 -3.27
C LEU A 63 8.21 9.16 -3.44
N GLN A 64 9.13 9.13 -2.47
CA GLN A 64 10.30 8.27 -2.47
C GLN A 64 9.89 6.80 -2.53
N LEU A 65 8.89 6.39 -1.73
CA LEU A 65 8.40 5.01 -1.73
C LEU A 65 7.66 4.66 -3.02
N SER A 66 6.92 5.60 -3.63
CA SER A 66 6.31 5.36 -4.95
C SER A 66 7.37 5.15 -6.03
N GLN A 67 8.46 5.92 -5.99
CA GLN A 67 9.58 5.75 -6.91
C GLN A 67 10.33 4.43 -6.68
N ALA A 68 10.52 4.02 -5.42
CA ALA A 68 11.12 2.72 -5.08
C ALA A 68 10.24 1.56 -5.57
N ALA A 69 8.93 1.63 -5.33
CA ALA A 69 7.96 0.65 -5.82
C ALA A 69 7.99 0.53 -7.35
N ALA A 70 8.12 1.63 -8.09
CA ALA A 70 8.19 1.60 -9.55
C ALA A 70 9.49 0.96 -10.09
N LYS A 71 10.60 1.07 -9.35
CA LYS A 71 11.93 0.61 -9.78
C LYS A 71 12.25 -0.82 -9.35
N THR A 72 11.57 -1.34 -8.32
CA THR A 72 11.88 -2.66 -7.75
C THR A 72 11.74 -3.78 -8.78
N GLN A 73 12.58 -4.81 -8.64
CA GLN A 73 12.47 -6.08 -9.38
C GLN A 73 11.93 -7.22 -8.49
N ALA A 74 11.56 -6.91 -7.25
CA ALA A 74 10.88 -7.84 -6.35
C ALA A 74 9.52 -8.28 -6.92
N ASP A 75 9.12 -9.51 -6.63
CA ASP A 75 7.82 -10.07 -7.03
C ASP A 75 6.68 -9.62 -6.10
N VAL A 76 7.05 -9.33 -4.85
CA VAL A 76 6.13 -8.92 -3.77
C VAL A 76 6.59 -7.59 -3.16
N ILE A 77 5.64 -6.68 -2.94
CA ILE A 77 5.85 -5.44 -2.19
C ILE A 77 5.04 -5.54 -0.89
N ALA A 78 5.72 -5.58 0.25
CA ALA A 78 5.11 -5.37 1.55
C ALA A 78 5.19 -3.88 1.88
N PHE A 79 4.05 -3.20 1.86
CA PHE A 79 3.97 -1.76 2.06
C PHE A 79 3.56 -1.45 3.50
N CYS A 80 4.55 -1.14 4.34
CA CYS A 80 4.36 -0.69 5.72
C CYS A 80 3.99 0.80 5.72
N GLY A 81 2.71 1.07 5.48
CA GLY A 81 2.13 2.40 5.38
C GLY A 81 0.60 2.30 5.36
N VAL A 82 -0.06 3.28 4.74
CA VAL A 82 -1.54 3.34 4.65
C VAL A 82 -2.04 2.95 3.26
N ASN A 83 -3.33 2.61 3.18
CA ASN A 83 -3.98 2.01 2.01
C ASN A 83 -3.72 2.74 0.69
N PHE A 84 -3.87 4.06 0.63
CA PHE A 84 -3.67 4.80 -0.63
C PHE A 84 -2.23 4.72 -1.17
N MET A 85 -1.23 4.50 -0.29
CA MET A 85 0.16 4.37 -0.69
C MET A 85 0.40 3.00 -1.33
N ALA A 86 -0.17 1.95 -0.74
CA ALA A 86 -0.12 0.61 -1.30
C ALA A 86 -0.94 0.49 -2.60
N GLU A 87 -2.10 1.15 -2.68
CA GLU A 87 -2.83 1.31 -3.95
C GLU A 87 -1.94 1.95 -5.01
N THR A 88 -1.20 3.00 -4.65
CA THR A 88 -0.25 3.65 -5.57
C THR A 88 0.83 2.68 -6.02
N ALA A 89 1.42 1.90 -5.11
CA ALA A 89 2.39 0.87 -5.47
C ALA A 89 1.79 -0.19 -6.39
N LYS A 90 0.52 -0.58 -6.19
CA LYS A 90 -0.20 -1.55 -7.03
C LYS A 90 -0.56 -0.98 -8.40
N ILE A 91 -0.95 0.29 -8.49
CA ILE A 91 -1.18 1.00 -9.76
C ILE A 91 0.10 1.01 -10.60
N LEU A 92 1.25 1.30 -9.97
CA LEU A 92 2.56 1.32 -10.64
C LEU A 92 3.07 -0.09 -10.98
N ASN A 93 2.55 -1.13 -10.31
CA ASN A 93 2.99 -2.52 -10.48
C ASN A 93 1.78 -3.48 -10.62
N PRO A 94 1.02 -3.41 -11.72
CA PRO A 94 -0.25 -4.11 -11.85
C PRO A 94 -0.12 -5.64 -11.73
N HIS A 95 1.03 -6.19 -12.11
CA HIS A 95 1.29 -7.64 -12.11
C HIS A 95 1.95 -8.17 -10.83
N LYS A 96 2.52 -7.30 -9.98
CA LYS A 96 3.16 -7.72 -8.74
C LYS A 96 2.15 -7.90 -7.62
N ILE A 97 2.51 -8.69 -6.62
CA ILE A 97 1.71 -8.78 -5.39
C ILE A 97 2.08 -7.57 -4.53
N VAL A 98 1.07 -6.85 -4.04
CA VAL A 98 1.24 -5.75 -3.09
C VAL A 98 0.37 -6.04 -1.89
N VAL A 99 0.96 -6.05 -0.70
CA VAL A 99 0.27 -6.30 0.56
C VAL A 99 0.44 -5.12 1.51
N VAL A 100 -0.60 -4.81 2.28
CA VAL A 100 -0.55 -3.92 3.45
C VAL A 100 -0.70 -4.81 4.67
N PRO A 101 0.20 -4.73 5.67
CA PRO A 101 0.13 -5.59 6.86
C PRO A 101 -1.17 -5.45 7.66
N ASP A 102 -1.76 -4.25 7.66
CA ASP A 102 -3.03 -3.95 8.31
C ASP A 102 -4.01 -3.33 7.28
N ALA A 103 -5.09 -4.04 6.97
CA ALA A 103 -6.09 -3.58 6.02
C ALA A 103 -6.86 -2.33 6.51
N ASP A 104 -6.89 -2.10 7.83
CA ASP A 104 -7.56 -0.96 8.45
C ASP A 104 -6.65 0.28 8.55
N ALA A 105 -5.42 0.21 7.99
CA ALA A 105 -4.49 1.34 7.90
C ALA A 105 -4.98 2.42 6.93
N GLY A 106 -5.97 3.20 7.36
CA GLY A 106 -6.62 4.26 6.60
C GLY A 106 -5.96 5.63 6.70
N CYS A 107 -6.56 6.63 6.05
CA CYS A 107 -6.13 8.02 6.10
C CYS A 107 -7.35 8.94 6.09
N SER A 108 -7.64 9.56 7.22
CA SER A 108 -8.79 10.46 7.38
C SER A 108 -8.82 11.61 6.36
N LEU A 109 -7.66 12.06 5.90
CA LEU A 109 -7.56 13.08 4.85
C LEU A 109 -8.02 12.54 3.49
N ALA A 110 -7.67 11.30 3.14
CA ALA A 110 -8.13 10.67 1.91
C ALA A 110 -9.64 10.42 1.97
N ASP A 111 -10.14 9.96 3.12
CA ASP A 111 -11.57 9.70 3.34
C ASP A 111 -12.42 10.99 3.26
N GLY A 112 -11.81 12.14 3.52
CA GLY A 112 -12.45 13.46 3.41
C GLY A 112 -12.81 13.88 1.98
N CYS A 113 -12.36 13.16 0.95
CA CYS A 113 -12.67 13.43 -0.45
C CYS A 113 -13.20 12.19 -1.18
N PRO A 114 -14.47 11.81 -0.99
CA PRO A 114 -15.05 10.67 -1.71
C PRO A 114 -15.16 10.95 -3.21
N ALA A 115 -14.69 10.02 -4.05
CA ALA A 115 -14.64 10.20 -5.51
C ALA A 115 -16.00 10.59 -6.14
N PRO A 116 -17.15 9.98 -5.79
CA PRO A 116 -18.44 10.38 -6.38
C PRO A 116 -18.86 11.81 -6.02
N VAL A 117 -18.43 12.33 -4.87
CA VAL A 117 -18.70 13.72 -4.47
C VAL A 117 -17.81 14.67 -5.25
N PHE A 118 -16.55 14.30 -5.42
CA PHE A 118 -15.57 15.07 -6.18
C PHE A 118 -15.93 15.15 -7.67
N GLU A 119 -16.30 14.03 -8.30
CA GLU A 119 -16.74 13.97 -9.69
C GLU A 119 -17.89 14.95 -9.98
N ARG A 120 -18.96 14.92 -9.15
CA ARG A 120 -20.09 15.86 -9.25
C ARG A 120 -19.69 17.32 -9.04
N TRP A 121 -18.59 17.57 -8.34
CA TRP A 121 -18.07 18.93 -8.18
C TRP A 121 -17.32 19.37 -9.44
N LEU A 122 -16.49 18.52 -10.04
CA LEU A 122 -15.78 18.81 -11.29
C LEU A 122 -16.74 19.12 -12.45
N GLU A 123 -17.86 18.40 -12.55
CA GLU A 123 -18.91 18.64 -13.55
C GLU A 123 -19.47 20.08 -13.51
N LYS A 124 -19.46 20.72 -12.34
CA LYS A 124 -19.97 22.09 -12.17
C LYS A 124 -18.98 23.15 -12.63
N TYR A 125 -17.69 22.81 -12.78
CA TYR A 125 -16.61 23.76 -13.05
C TYR A 125 -15.72 23.29 -14.21
N PRO A 126 -16.23 23.16 -15.44
CA PRO A 126 -15.43 22.65 -16.55
C PRO A 126 -14.27 23.58 -16.94
N GLY A 127 -13.23 23.01 -17.57
CA GLY A 127 -12.11 23.76 -18.17
C GLY A 127 -10.92 24.01 -17.24
N HIS A 128 -10.86 23.37 -16.08
CA HIS A 128 -9.71 23.42 -15.17
C HIS A 128 -8.78 22.19 -15.30
N THR A 129 -7.55 22.31 -14.81
CA THR A 129 -6.66 21.17 -14.57
C THR A 129 -6.89 20.64 -13.15
N VAL A 130 -7.05 19.33 -13.01
CA VAL A 130 -7.22 18.68 -11.71
C VAL A 130 -5.84 18.26 -11.20
N VAL A 131 -5.56 18.59 -9.93
CA VAL A 131 -4.32 18.22 -9.27
C VAL A 131 -4.66 17.66 -7.90
N SER A 132 -4.47 16.36 -7.75
CA SER A 132 -4.68 15.67 -6.48
C SER A 132 -3.35 15.40 -5.80
N TYR A 133 -3.31 15.62 -4.49
CA TYR A 133 -2.18 15.18 -3.68
C TYR A 133 -2.19 13.64 -3.56
N ILE A 134 -1.03 13.02 -3.29
CA ILE A 134 -0.90 11.55 -3.27
C ILE A 134 -1.82 10.87 -2.23
N ASN A 135 -2.14 11.58 -1.15
CA ASN A 135 -3.04 11.18 -0.07
C ASN A 135 -4.52 11.25 -0.49
N CYS A 136 -4.89 10.52 -1.55
CA CYS A 136 -6.27 10.34 -2.00
C CYS A 136 -6.46 8.90 -2.50
N SER A 137 -7.69 8.42 -2.60
CA SER A 137 -7.97 7.07 -3.11
C SER A 137 -7.55 6.90 -4.57
N ALA A 138 -7.37 5.65 -5.01
CA ALA A 138 -7.20 5.33 -6.42
C ALA A 138 -8.32 5.90 -7.31
N GLU A 139 -9.55 5.95 -6.82
CA GLU A 139 -10.70 6.51 -7.54
C GLU A 139 -10.56 8.03 -7.76
N VAL A 140 -10.12 8.79 -6.75
CA VAL A 140 -9.85 10.23 -6.89
C VAL A 140 -8.68 10.47 -7.85
N LYS A 141 -7.64 9.62 -7.81
CA LYS A 141 -6.53 9.68 -8.77
C LYS A 141 -7.01 9.50 -10.21
N ALA A 142 -8.01 8.65 -10.46
CA ALA A 142 -8.57 8.43 -11.80
C ALA A 142 -9.36 9.64 -12.34
N LEU A 143 -9.79 10.55 -11.46
CA LEU A 143 -10.47 11.81 -11.80
C LEU A 143 -9.50 12.98 -12.00
N SER A 144 -8.20 12.76 -11.80
CA SER A 144 -7.16 13.79 -11.81
C SER A 144 -6.40 13.87 -13.13
#